data_AF-A0A8J2RSS4-F1
#
_entry.id   AF-A0A8J2RSS4-F1
#
_cell.length_a   1.000
_cell.length_b   1.000
_cell.length_c   1.000
_cell.angle_alpha   90.00
_cell.angle_beta   90.00
_cell.angle_gamma   90.00
#
_symmetry.space_group_name_H-M   'P 1'
#
loop_
_entity.id
_entity.type
_entity.pdbx_description
1 polymer ?
#
loop_
_entity_poly.entity_id
_entity_poly.type
_entity_poly.pdbx_seq_one_letter_code
_entity_poly.pdbx_strand_id
1 'polypeptide(L)'
;MASSSQSSEECNRLVFEAVNENLTSKFALAKSTYSVIELLTSLIQRNENGETPLVVAMKKKFFPVMDELILWMSANNVYNTEEFKPMFLIAINEIAHHIPLKDLIEYFIKDSFCLDDLGNEPCFQFIGQVFINSITFTREDKIIALELFGAINFLSEDPKIPEMFCWKEAMTLRYLPQDSDTLLPKKLDVYVPSEAFSIVFGSAVEVMSIEELDLLQEDMDSILSLLDYQLFIRRLKIQALLVIRRISVQANLEHLHRLYLEGLLAFGCSHKNFDSIIGDGKILMNTCQLILEQMDGFASRKFSNVFRKTFQLISDFFLMTVLHPPNSPERGELSYTNLMIPTKFIASVNDYSDSRDGCEDKDRRHFVIYACFYLFLLNYISPQLTNEEKQKLEEPYSHFIRHFSPERTTTVLHLAVLGRKRATENYEVLQTLQLMLKLGADPNAIDEKGRTPLHILAGSKKLHLEEYRLAFKELVNAECHLDSAADDGETVLSILKKTLMEYGDDYVHPYFVSLINTVLPLSCYSAQVIRRHGIPFDGDRIPVHLQSFVAYHSAKGELKIKENFEFC
;
A
#
# COMPACT_ATOMS: atom_id res chain seq x y z
N MET A 1 -8.82 52.64 17.67
CA MET A 1 -7.89 52.67 16.53
C MET A 1 -6.46 52.27 16.91
N ALA A 2 -5.91 52.67 18.07
CA ALA A 2 -4.57 52.23 18.50
C ALA A 2 -4.48 50.76 18.98
N SER A 3 -5.57 50.18 19.50
CA SER A 3 -5.58 48.77 19.97
C SER A 3 -5.69 47.73 18.84
N SER A 4 -6.32 48.09 17.70
CA SER A 4 -6.47 47.19 16.56
C SER A 4 -5.19 47.07 15.72
N SER A 5 -4.34 48.10 15.69
CA SER A 5 -3.06 48.05 14.97
C SER A 5 -2.01 47.20 15.70
N GLN A 6 -1.93 47.30 17.04
CA GLN A 6 -1.06 46.44 17.85
C GLN A 6 -1.46 44.96 17.79
N SER A 7 -2.77 44.67 17.79
CA SER A 7 -3.29 43.30 17.63
C SER A 7 -2.87 42.69 16.28
N SER A 8 -3.00 43.47 15.19
CA SER A 8 -2.65 43.02 13.84
C SER A 8 -1.14 42.80 13.64
N GLU A 9 -0.29 43.62 14.26
CA GLU A 9 1.18 43.50 14.17
C GLU A 9 1.70 42.27 14.92
N GLU A 10 1.12 41.97 16.09
CA GLU A 10 1.46 40.77 16.86
C GLU A 10 0.96 39.48 16.18
N CYS A 11 -0.22 39.52 15.55
CA CYS A 11 -0.71 38.44 14.69
C CYS A 11 0.26 38.18 13.53
N ASN A 12 0.75 39.24 12.87
CA ASN A 12 1.72 39.10 11.78
C ASN A 12 3.03 38.45 12.25
N ARG A 13 3.56 38.90 13.38
CA ARG A 13 4.77 38.33 13.97
C ARG A 13 4.61 36.83 14.25
N LEU A 14 3.51 36.42 14.87
CA LEU A 14 3.25 35.03 15.22
C LEU A 14 3.12 34.11 13.99
N VAL A 15 2.46 34.58 12.93
CA VAL A 15 2.33 33.82 11.68
C VAL A 15 3.69 33.67 10.98
N PHE A 16 4.48 34.74 10.89
CA PHE A 16 5.82 34.66 10.31
C PHE A 16 6.77 33.81 11.15
N GLU A 17 6.67 33.81 12.48
CA GLU A 17 7.44 32.91 13.34
C GLU A 17 7.05 31.45 13.13
N ALA A 18 5.74 31.15 13.07
CA ALA A 18 5.25 29.80 12.79
C ALA A 18 5.83 29.25 11.49
N VAL A 19 5.80 30.06 10.44
CA VAL A 19 6.38 29.71 9.15
C VAL A 19 7.90 29.64 9.19
N ASN A 20 8.59 30.57 9.83
CA ASN A 20 10.07 30.58 9.82
C ASN A 20 10.69 29.41 10.57
N GLU A 21 9.98 28.85 11.55
CA GLU A 21 10.42 27.76 12.42
C GLU A 21 9.75 26.41 12.10
N ASN A 22 8.85 26.35 11.12
CA ASN A 22 8.02 25.18 10.80
C ASN A 22 7.23 24.62 12.02
N LEU A 23 6.64 25.52 12.82
CA LEU A 23 5.92 25.18 14.04
C LEU A 23 4.40 25.32 13.89
N THR A 24 3.72 24.19 13.65
CA THR A 24 2.25 24.11 13.59
C THR A 24 1.57 24.60 14.87
N SER A 25 2.18 24.31 16.03
CA SER A 25 1.69 24.78 17.33
C SER A 25 1.60 26.31 17.45
N LYS A 26 2.49 27.06 16.79
CA LYS A 26 2.45 28.54 16.79
C LYS A 26 1.32 29.06 15.90
N PHE A 27 1.08 28.42 14.76
CA PHE A 27 -0.07 28.78 13.92
C PHE A 27 -1.40 28.40 14.59
N ALA A 28 -1.46 27.25 15.29
CA ALA A 28 -2.59 26.89 16.14
C ALA A 28 -2.90 27.93 17.23
N LEU A 29 -1.85 28.47 17.88
CA LEU A 29 -1.99 29.56 18.84
C LEU A 29 -2.53 30.85 18.19
N ALA A 30 -2.06 31.20 17.00
CA ALA A 30 -2.57 32.35 16.26
C ALA A 30 -4.07 32.17 15.94
N LYS A 31 -4.48 30.97 15.50
CA LYS A 31 -5.90 30.62 15.25
C LYS A 31 -6.80 30.76 16.46
N SER A 32 -6.32 30.41 17.66
CA SER A 32 -7.12 30.53 18.88
C SER A 32 -7.18 31.95 19.45
N THR A 33 -6.27 32.84 19.00
CA THR A 33 -6.06 34.15 19.62
C THR A 33 -6.62 35.29 18.78
N TYR A 34 -6.57 35.19 17.45
CA TYR A 34 -6.94 36.26 16.53
C TYR A 34 -8.19 35.94 15.71
N SER A 35 -8.87 36.98 15.24
CA SER A 35 -10.00 36.82 14.34
C SER A 35 -9.55 36.33 12.95
N VAL A 36 -10.48 35.74 12.19
CA VAL A 36 -10.25 35.29 10.81
C VAL A 36 -9.73 36.45 9.94
N ILE A 37 -10.26 37.66 10.11
CA ILE A 37 -9.85 38.84 9.33
C ILE A 37 -8.40 39.24 9.65
N GLU A 38 -8.01 39.23 10.92
CA GLU A 38 -6.63 39.55 11.33
C GLU A 38 -5.63 38.52 10.81
N LEU A 39 -5.97 37.23 10.88
CA LEU A 39 -5.15 36.14 10.34
C LEU A 39 -5.00 36.24 8.82
N LEU A 40 -6.10 36.49 8.11
CA LEU A 40 -6.08 36.70 6.67
C LEU A 40 -5.24 37.92 6.28
N THR A 41 -5.37 39.02 7.01
CA THR A 41 -4.56 40.23 6.78
C THR A 41 -3.07 39.94 6.99
N SER A 42 -2.72 39.13 7.99
CA SER A 42 -1.35 38.68 8.23
C SER A 42 -0.79 37.84 7.08
N LEU A 43 -1.61 36.97 6.47
CA LEU A 43 -1.17 36.10 5.36
C LEU A 43 -0.81 36.85 4.07
N ILE A 44 -1.29 38.09 3.89
CA ILE A 44 -0.92 38.95 2.75
C ILE A 44 0.16 39.97 3.09
N GLN A 45 0.54 40.10 4.36
CA GLN A 45 1.64 40.99 4.74
C GLN A 45 2.96 40.42 4.25
N ARG A 46 3.84 41.32 3.81
CA ARG A 46 5.16 40.97 3.32
C ARG A 46 6.19 41.19 4.42
N ASN A 47 7.16 40.27 4.52
CA ASN A 47 8.36 40.47 5.32
C ASN A 47 9.31 41.49 4.65
N GLU A 48 10.47 41.72 5.26
CA GLU A 48 11.51 42.62 4.76
C GLU A 48 12.05 42.24 3.37
N ASN A 49 11.92 40.97 2.98
CA ASN A 49 12.31 40.45 1.67
C ASN A 49 11.18 40.55 0.63
N GLY A 50 10.02 41.12 0.99
CA GLY A 50 8.86 41.21 0.11
C GLY A 50 8.05 39.91 0.00
N GLU A 51 8.28 38.93 0.87
CA GLU A 51 7.67 37.60 0.83
C GLU A 51 6.50 37.49 1.81
N THR A 52 5.40 36.88 1.38
CA THR A 52 4.30 36.49 2.27
C THR A 52 4.66 35.24 3.09
N PRO A 53 3.96 34.96 4.21
CA PRO A 53 4.19 33.74 4.99
C PRO A 53 4.08 32.48 4.14
N LEU A 54 3.15 32.43 3.18
CA LEU A 54 2.99 31.26 2.31
C LEU A 54 4.21 31.05 1.39
N VAL A 55 4.77 32.13 0.83
CA VAL A 55 5.99 32.07 0.00
C VAL A 55 7.18 31.57 0.82
N VAL A 56 7.35 32.07 2.05
CA VAL A 56 8.45 31.63 2.94
C VAL A 56 8.32 30.15 3.26
N ALA A 57 7.11 29.68 3.59
CA ALA A 57 6.84 28.28 3.90
C ALA A 57 7.16 27.36 2.71
N MET A 58 6.76 27.77 1.50
CA MET A 58 7.02 26.99 0.29
C MET A 58 8.49 26.97 -0.12
N LYS A 59 9.18 28.12 -0.11
CA LYS A 59 10.62 28.19 -0.42
C LYS A 59 11.44 27.30 0.52
N LYS A 60 11.07 27.26 1.81
CA LYS A 60 11.72 26.42 2.82
C LYS A 60 11.24 24.97 2.81
N LYS A 61 10.26 24.60 1.98
CA LYS A 61 9.63 23.27 1.93
C LYS A 61 9.11 22.81 3.30
N PHE A 62 8.50 23.74 4.05
CA PHE A 62 7.96 23.51 5.39
C PHE A 62 6.51 23.05 5.34
N PHE A 63 6.33 21.83 4.83
CA PHE A 63 5.02 21.23 4.54
C PHE A 63 4.03 21.25 5.73
N PRO A 64 4.40 20.88 6.97
CA PRO A 64 3.45 20.83 8.08
C PRO A 64 2.71 22.16 8.35
N VAL A 65 3.45 23.28 8.34
CA VAL A 65 2.83 24.60 8.53
C VAL A 65 2.05 25.04 7.30
N MET A 66 2.49 24.66 6.09
CA MET A 66 1.72 24.95 4.87
C MET A 66 0.39 24.22 4.82
N ASP A 67 0.36 22.94 5.20
CA ASP A 67 -0.88 22.16 5.24
C ASP A 67 -1.85 22.78 6.21
N GLU A 68 -1.37 23.19 7.39
CA GLU A 68 -2.21 23.83 8.40
C GLU A 68 -2.76 25.19 7.94
N LEU A 69 -1.95 25.96 7.19
CA LEU A 69 -2.37 27.21 6.56
C LEU A 69 -3.47 26.98 5.51
N ILE A 70 -3.24 26.05 4.58
CA ILE A 70 -4.19 25.75 3.48
C ILE A 70 -5.49 25.15 4.03
N LEU A 71 -5.40 24.17 4.94
CA LEU A 71 -6.56 23.56 5.60
C LEU A 71 -7.38 24.61 6.35
N TRP A 72 -6.73 25.51 7.09
CA TRP A 72 -7.42 26.57 7.79
C TRP A 72 -8.13 27.52 6.82
N MET A 73 -7.47 27.96 5.74
CA MET A 73 -8.13 28.84 4.77
C MET A 73 -9.28 28.12 4.04
N SER A 74 -9.15 26.81 3.78
CA SER A 74 -10.20 25.99 3.17
C SER A 74 -11.42 25.86 4.10
N ALA A 75 -11.19 25.52 5.37
CA ALA A 75 -12.22 25.33 6.38
C ALA A 75 -13.06 26.59 6.65
N ASN A 76 -12.51 27.78 6.38
CA ASN A 76 -13.20 29.05 6.57
C ASN A 76 -13.91 29.57 5.30
N ASN A 77 -14.04 28.77 4.23
CA ASN A 77 -14.70 29.13 2.97
C ASN A 77 -14.23 30.48 2.38
N VAL A 78 -12.95 30.81 2.62
CA VAL A 78 -12.34 32.10 2.24
C VAL A 78 -12.34 32.28 0.72
N TYR A 79 -12.42 31.20 -0.06
CA TYR A 79 -12.52 31.22 -1.51
C TYR A 79 -13.93 31.58 -2.05
N ASN A 80 -14.99 31.42 -1.26
CA ASN A 80 -16.37 31.70 -1.70
C ASN A 80 -16.80 33.14 -1.44
N THR A 81 -15.99 33.90 -0.71
CA THR A 81 -16.25 35.30 -0.37
C THR A 81 -15.49 36.20 -1.34
N GLU A 82 -16.22 37.02 -2.10
CA GLU A 82 -15.65 37.98 -3.07
C GLU A 82 -14.59 38.92 -2.44
N GLU A 83 -14.71 39.17 -1.13
CA GLU A 83 -13.77 39.99 -0.36
C GLU A 83 -12.36 39.36 -0.25
N PHE A 84 -12.24 38.03 -0.28
CA PHE A 84 -10.99 37.33 0.05
C PHE A 84 -10.37 36.54 -1.12
N LYS A 85 -11.09 36.37 -2.24
CA LYS A 85 -10.53 35.86 -3.52
C LYS A 85 -9.23 36.56 -3.97
N PRO A 86 -9.09 37.91 -3.88
CA PRO A 86 -7.88 38.59 -4.33
C PRO A 86 -6.61 38.19 -3.57
N MET A 87 -6.74 37.87 -2.29
CA MET A 87 -5.62 37.53 -1.41
C MET A 87 -5.00 36.18 -1.74
N PHE A 88 -5.82 35.18 -2.04
CA PHE A 88 -5.33 33.89 -2.52
C PHE A 88 -4.69 34.00 -3.91
N LEU A 89 -5.29 34.81 -4.80
CA LEU A 89 -4.73 35.08 -6.11
C LEU A 89 -3.35 35.74 -6.00
N ILE A 90 -3.17 36.68 -5.06
CA ILE A 90 -1.88 37.30 -4.74
C ILE A 90 -0.90 36.24 -4.23
N ALA A 91 -1.30 35.43 -3.26
CA ALA A 91 -0.42 34.43 -2.66
C ALA A 91 0.08 33.43 -3.71
N ILE A 92 -0.80 32.90 -4.56
CA ILE A 92 -0.42 31.95 -5.61
C ILE A 92 0.36 32.64 -6.74
N ASN A 93 0.01 33.87 -7.14
CA ASN A 93 0.82 34.61 -8.11
C ASN A 93 2.23 34.82 -7.59
N GLU A 94 2.42 35.18 -6.32
CA GLU A 94 3.74 35.32 -5.73
C GLU A 94 4.49 33.99 -5.66
N ILE A 95 3.81 32.93 -5.24
CA ILE A 95 4.36 31.57 -5.28
C ILE A 95 4.84 31.24 -6.70
N ALA A 96 4.02 31.51 -7.72
CA ALA A 96 4.31 31.26 -9.11
C ALA A 96 5.48 32.10 -9.67
N HIS A 97 5.73 33.29 -9.12
CA HIS A 97 6.92 34.09 -9.44
C HIS A 97 8.20 33.46 -8.87
N HIS A 98 8.09 32.71 -7.77
CA HIS A 98 9.24 32.24 -7.00
C HIS A 98 9.50 30.73 -7.12
N ILE A 99 8.51 29.96 -7.55
CA ILE A 99 8.52 28.50 -7.50
C ILE A 99 8.09 27.94 -8.86
N PRO A 100 8.92 27.09 -9.49
CA PRO A 100 8.56 26.42 -10.74
C PRO A 100 7.28 25.60 -10.61
N LEU A 101 6.50 25.50 -11.70
CA LEU A 101 5.28 24.68 -11.75
C LEU A 101 5.50 23.25 -11.27
N LYS A 102 6.65 22.66 -11.61
CA LYS A 102 7.03 21.31 -11.17
C LYS A 102 7.01 21.16 -9.65
N ASP A 103 7.67 22.06 -8.92
CA ASP A 103 7.74 22.00 -7.46
C ASP A 103 6.36 22.23 -6.83
N LEU A 104 5.50 23.03 -7.49
CA LEU A 104 4.11 23.24 -7.07
C LEU A 104 3.26 22.00 -7.26
N ILE A 105 3.36 21.35 -8.42
CA ILE A 105 2.69 20.08 -8.70
C ILE A 105 3.15 19.01 -7.71
N GLU A 106 4.46 18.91 -7.47
CA GLU A 106 5.01 17.99 -6.48
C GLU A 106 4.45 18.25 -5.08
N TYR A 107 4.31 19.51 -4.68
CA TYR A 107 3.69 19.90 -3.41
C TYR A 107 2.23 19.44 -3.31
N PHE A 108 1.39 19.79 -4.28
CA PHE A 108 -0.04 19.46 -4.25
C PHE A 108 -0.32 17.95 -4.27
N ILE A 109 0.59 17.15 -4.83
CA ILE A 109 0.44 15.69 -4.95
C ILE A 109 1.03 14.94 -3.76
N LYS A 110 1.97 15.55 -3.01
CA LYS A 110 2.79 14.88 -1.98
C LYS A 110 1.97 14.14 -0.91
N ASP A 111 0.81 14.69 -0.55
CA ASP A 111 -0.08 14.16 0.50
C ASP A 111 -1.43 13.65 -0.04
N SER A 112 -1.51 13.31 -1.33
CA SER A 112 -2.69 12.67 -1.95
C SER A 112 -3.05 11.28 -1.38
N PHE A 113 -2.45 10.88 -0.26
CA PHE A 113 -2.93 9.78 0.57
C PHE A 113 -4.36 9.97 1.08
N CYS A 114 -4.88 11.20 1.06
CA CYS A 114 -6.29 11.48 1.29
C CYS A 114 -6.90 12.22 0.09
N LEU A 115 -7.26 11.48 -0.96
CA LEU A 115 -8.33 11.91 -1.89
C LEU A 115 -9.65 12.19 -1.15
N ASP A 116 -9.75 11.74 0.11
CA ASP A 116 -10.87 11.95 1.04
C ASP A 116 -10.82 13.32 1.76
N ASP A 117 -9.63 13.89 2.04
CA ASP A 117 -9.49 15.15 2.83
C ASP A 117 -9.37 16.41 1.96
N LEU A 118 -9.06 16.26 0.66
CA LEU A 118 -9.07 17.35 -0.33
C LEU A 118 -10.45 17.58 -0.98
N GLY A 119 -11.48 16.87 -0.52
CA GLY A 119 -12.85 16.84 -1.05
C GLY A 119 -13.68 18.13 -0.95
N ASN A 120 -13.05 19.30 -0.87
CA ASN A 120 -13.74 20.57 -1.09
C ASN A 120 -13.62 20.96 -2.57
N GLU A 121 -14.64 20.57 -3.35
CA GLU A 121 -14.99 20.99 -4.73
C GLU A 121 -14.56 22.43 -5.14
N PRO A 122 -14.69 23.46 -4.29
CA PRO A 122 -14.28 24.83 -4.65
C PRO A 122 -12.76 25.00 -4.82
N CYS A 123 -11.93 24.11 -4.28
CA CYS A 123 -10.48 24.27 -4.27
C CYS A 123 -9.87 24.09 -5.67
N PHE A 124 -10.26 23.06 -6.42
CA PHE A 124 -9.64 22.78 -7.73
C PHE A 124 -10.11 23.71 -8.85
N GLN A 125 -11.39 24.09 -8.86
CA GLN A 125 -11.90 25.10 -9.79
C GLN A 125 -11.21 26.45 -9.52
N PHE A 126 -11.08 26.82 -8.25
CA PHE A 126 -10.38 28.03 -7.84
C PHE A 126 -8.89 27.99 -8.22
N ILE A 127 -8.19 26.90 -7.91
CA ILE A 127 -6.79 26.69 -8.32
C ILE A 127 -6.67 26.82 -9.85
N GLY A 128 -7.57 26.20 -10.62
CA GLY A 128 -7.61 26.34 -12.08
C GLY A 128 -7.75 27.80 -12.52
N GLN A 129 -8.71 28.54 -11.96
CA GLN A 129 -8.90 29.97 -12.24
C GLN A 129 -7.67 30.81 -11.93
N VAL A 130 -6.94 30.45 -10.87
CA VAL A 130 -5.70 31.12 -10.49
C VAL A 130 -4.59 30.87 -11.53
N PHE A 131 -4.43 29.65 -12.02
CA PHE A 131 -3.48 29.35 -13.10
C PHE A 131 -3.84 30.12 -14.39
N ILE A 132 -5.12 30.22 -14.73
CA ILE A 132 -5.60 30.99 -15.89
C ILE A 132 -5.21 32.48 -15.75
N ASN A 133 -5.49 33.08 -14.60
CA ASN A 133 -5.27 34.50 -14.32
C ASN A 133 -3.80 34.85 -14.01
N SER A 134 -2.93 33.86 -13.84
CA SER A 134 -1.51 34.10 -13.59
C SER A 134 -0.83 34.72 -14.81
N ILE A 135 0.00 35.73 -14.57
CA ILE A 135 0.83 36.35 -15.61
C ILE A 135 2.24 35.72 -15.71
N THR A 136 2.58 34.80 -14.80
CA THR A 136 3.94 34.22 -14.72
C THR A 136 4.08 32.90 -15.43
N PHE A 137 3.05 32.06 -15.39
CA PHE A 137 3.08 30.76 -16.04
C PHE A 137 2.97 30.90 -17.54
N THR A 138 3.78 30.10 -18.25
CA THR A 138 3.66 29.98 -19.71
C THR A 138 2.32 29.38 -20.09
N ARG A 139 1.94 29.52 -21.36
CA ARG A 139 0.72 28.89 -21.88
C ARG A 139 0.77 27.37 -21.70
N GLU A 140 1.91 26.74 -21.94
CA GLU A 140 2.12 25.31 -21.71
C GLU A 140 1.97 24.92 -20.23
N ASP A 141 2.55 25.71 -19.32
CA ASP A 141 2.44 25.48 -17.88
C ASP A 141 0.99 25.48 -17.41
N LYS A 142 0.21 26.47 -17.87
CA LYS A 142 -1.22 26.58 -17.56
C LYS A 142 -2.00 25.37 -18.07
N ILE A 143 -1.74 24.95 -19.30
CA ILE A 143 -2.38 23.77 -19.89
C ILE A 143 -2.07 22.52 -19.07
N ILE A 144 -0.81 22.28 -18.71
CA ILE A 144 -0.40 21.11 -17.92
C ILE A 144 -1.08 21.12 -16.55
N ALA A 145 -1.08 22.26 -15.86
CA ALA A 145 -1.71 22.39 -14.56
C ALA A 145 -3.21 22.09 -14.62
N LEU A 146 -3.93 22.73 -15.55
CA LEU A 146 -5.38 22.58 -15.71
C LEU A 146 -5.78 21.14 -16.06
N GLU A 147 -5.07 20.50 -17.00
CA GLU A 147 -5.31 19.10 -17.37
C GLU A 147 -5.13 18.17 -16.17
N LEU A 148 -4.05 18.38 -15.39
CA LEU A 148 -3.71 17.57 -14.24
C LEU A 148 -4.70 17.75 -13.08
N PHE A 149 -5.06 18.99 -12.71
CA PHE A 149 -6.02 19.24 -11.64
C PHE A 149 -7.42 18.74 -12.01
N GLY A 150 -7.82 18.88 -13.28
CA GLY A 150 -9.04 18.26 -13.78
C GLY A 150 -9.01 16.73 -13.61
N ALA A 151 -7.87 16.09 -13.90
CA ALA A 151 -7.72 14.65 -13.74
C ALA A 151 -7.74 14.19 -12.28
N ILE A 152 -7.04 14.89 -11.37
CA ILE A 152 -7.01 14.58 -9.93
C ILE A 152 -8.42 14.63 -9.34
N ASN A 153 -9.23 15.62 -9.72
CA ASN A 153 -10.61 15.77 -9.25
C ASN A 153 -11.46 14.52 -9.53
N PHE A 154 -11.33 13.92 -10.73
CA PHE A 154 -12.12 12.76 -11.13
C PHE A 154 -11.61 11.42 -10.57
N LEU A 155 -10.41 11.38 -9.97
CA LEU A 155 -9.91 10.18 -9.30
C LEU A 155 -10.48 9.97 -7.89
N SER A 156 -11.18 10.96 -7.31
CA SER A 156 -11.83 10.85 -6.00
C SER A 156 -12.94 9.77 -5.97
N GLU A 157 -13.29 9.31 -4.76
CA GLU A 157 -14.34 8.30 -4.54
C GLU A 157 -15.73 8.84 -4.89
N ASP A 158 -16.00 10.10 -4.56
CA ASP A 158 -17.25 10.80 -4.87
C ASP A 158 -16.93 12.12 -5.60
N PRO A 159 -16.64 12.07 -6.91
CA PRO A 159 -16.46 13.28 -7.69
C PRO A 159 -17.81 13.99 -7.75
N LYS A 160 -18.01 15.00 -6.90
CA LYS A 160 -19.08 15.98 -7.11
C LYS A 160 -18.78 16.64 -8.44
N ILE A 161 -19.46 16.21 -9.50
CA ILE A 161 -19.13 16.59 -10.88
C ILE A 161 -19.34 18.12 -11.01
N PRO A 162 -18.28 18.94 -10.97
CA PRO A 162 -18.43 20.30 -11.46
C PRO A 162 -18.44 20.18 -13.00
N GLU A 163 -18.91 21.20 -13.71
CA GLU A 163 -18.58 21.32 -15.14
C GLU A 163 -17.09 21.01 -15.35
N MET A 164 -16.71 20.36 -16.46
CA MET A 164 -15.33 19.99 -16.79
C MET A 164 -14.42 21.22 -17.05
N PHE A 165 -14.58 22.28 -16.26
CA PHE A 165 -14.01 23.61 -16.35
C PHE A 165 -12.51 23.57 -16.62
N CYS A 166 -11.72 22.90 -15.78
CA CYS A 166 -10.28 22.85 -15.97
C CYS A 166 -9.89 22.23 -17.33
N TRP A 167 -10.57 21.16 -17.75
CA TRP A 167 -10.33 20.55 -19.06
C TRP A 167 -10.82 21.43 -20.22
N LYS A 168 -11.96 22.12 -20.07
CA LYS A 168 -12.48 23.08 -21.06
C LYS A 168 -11.52 24.24 -21.26
N GLU A 169 -11.07 24.85 -20.17
CA GLU A 169 -10.11 25.95 -20.19
C GLU A 169 -8.75 25.53 -20.76
N ALA A 170 -8.26 24.34 -20.43
CA ALA A 170 -7.07 23.79 -21.06
C ALA A 170 -7.26 23.63 -22.59
N MET A 171 -8.44 23.18 -23.03
CA MET A 171 -8.73 23.00 -24.46
C MET A 171 -8.85 24.32 -25.20
N THR A 172 -9.48 25.33 -24.59
CA THR A 172 -9.50 26.72 -25.07
C THR A 172 -8.08 27.25 -25.20
N LEU A 173 -7.24 27.05 -24.18
CA LEU A 173 -5.83 27.43 -24.25
C LEU A 173 -5.07 26.66 -25.32
N ARG A 174 -5.47 25.46 -25.75
CA ARG A 174 -4.81 24.73 -26.85
C ARG A 174 -5.22 25.23 -28.24
N TYR A 175 -6.51 25.48 -28.46
CA TYR A 175 -7.10 25.65 -29.79
C TYR A 175 -7.76 27.00 -30.07
N LEU A 176 -8.05 27.80 -29.05
CA LEU A 176 -8.63 29.15 -29.15
C LEU A 176 -7.73 30.20 -28.44
N PRO A 177 -6.45 30.34 -28.83
CA PRO A 177 -5.56 31.31 -28.20
C PRO A 177 -6.01 32.76 -28.45
N GLN A 178 -6.08 33.57 -27.39
CA GLN A 178 -6.37 35.00 -27.50
C GLN A 178 -5.20 35.81 -28.10
N ASP A 179 -3.95 35.33 -27.96
CA ASP A 179 -2.73 36.12 -28.22
C ASP A 179 -1.65 35.45 -29.08
N SER A 180 -1.83 34.21 -29.58
CA SER A 180 -0.80 33.53 -30.38
C SER A 180 -1.36 32.61 -31.48
N ASP A 181 -0.89 32.70 -32.71
CA ASP A 181 -1.32 31.85 -33.84
C ASP A 181 -0.86 30.39 -33.78
N THR A 182 -0.10 29.99 -32.75
CA THR A 182 0.48 28.63 -32.68
C THR A 182 -0.45 27.69 -31.92
N LEU A 183 -0.94 26.64 -32.59
CA LEU A 183 -1.71 25.58 -31.95
C LEU A 183 -0.80 24.68 -31.10
N LEU A 184 -1.28 24.26 -29.93
CA LEU A 184 -0.59 23.31 -29.05
C LEU A 184 -1.40 22.01 -28.96
N PRO A 185 -1.45 21.18 -30.01
CA PRO A 185 -2.21 19.93 -29.98
C PRO A 185 -1.62 18.96 -28.95
N LYS A 186 -2.48 18.10 -28.39
CA LYS A 186 -2.02 17.01 -27.53
C LYS A 186 -1.09 16.09 -28.31
N LYS A 187 0.11 15.86 -27.80
CA LYS A 187 1.05 14.88 -28.36
C LYS A 187 0.68 13.51 -27.79
N LEU A 188 0.19 12.63 -28.66
CA LEU A 188 -0.05 11.23 -28.33
C LEU A 188 1.25 10.58 -27.87
N ASP A 189 1.16 9.82 -26.78
CA ASP A 189 2.26 8.99 -26.31
C ASP A 189 2.49 7.86 -27.34
N VAL A 190 3.74 7.66 -27.76
CA VAL A 190 4.12 6.54 -28.64
C VAL A 190 4.32 5.32 -27.75
N TYR A 191 3.22 4.81 -27.22
CA TYR A 191 3.19 3.64 -26.34
C TYR A 191 2.56 2.47 -27.07
N VAL A 192 3.19 1.29 -26.99
CA VAL A 192 2.58 0.03 -27.42
C VAL A 192 1.80 -0.51 -26.23
N PRO A 193 0.46 -0.54 -26.28
CA PRO A 193 -0.37 -1.01 -25.17
C PRO A 193 -0.06 -2.47 -24.81
N SER A 194 0.07 -2.76 -23.52
CA SER A 194 0.02 -4.15 -23.06
C SER A 194 -1.40 -4.71 -23.24
N GLU A 195 -1.54 -6.03 -23.20
CA GLU A 195 -2.86 -6.67 -23.24
C GLU A 195 -3.73 -6.19 -22.07
N ALA A 196 -3.15 -6.08 -20.87
CA ALA A 196 -3.82 -5.56 -19.70
C ALA A 196 -4.30 -4.12 -19.90
N PHE A 197 -3.45 -3.24 -20.45
CA PHE A 197 -3.85 -1.87 -20.82
C PHE A 197 -5.06 -1.87 -21.76
N SER A 198 -5.01 -2.69 -22.81
CA SER A 198 -6.06 -2.76 -23.83
C SER A 198 -7.39 -3.26 -23.25
N ILE A 199 -7.35 -4.14 -22.24
CA ILE A 199 -8.56 -4.62 -21.54
C ILE A 199 -9.12 -3.56 -20.59
N VAL A 200 -8.26 -2.85 -19.86
CA VAL A 200 -8.66 -1.85 -18.85
C VAL A 200 -9.26 -0.61 -19.53
N PHE A 201 -8.58 -0.09 -20.55
CA PHE A 201 -8.97 1.14 -21.24
C PHE A 201 -9.82 0.89 -22.49
N GLY A 202 -9.86 -0.33 -23.02
CA GLY A 202 -10.58 -0.64 -24.26
C GLY A 202 -10.06 0.19 -25.43
N SER A 203 -10.98 0.78 -26.20
CA SER A 203 -10.66 1.71 -27.29
C SER A 203 -10.60 3.17 -26.84
N ALA A 204 -10.59 3.44 -25.53
CA ALA A 204 -10.61 4.80 -25.02
C ALA A 204 -9.30 5.52 -25.37
N VAL A 205 -9.44 6.71 -25.94
CA VAL A 205 -8.36 7.67 -26.17
C VAL A 205 -8.66 8.94 -25.41
N GLU A 206 -7.61 9.69 -25.08
CA GLU A 206 -7.78 10.98 -24.43
C GLU A 206 -8.59 11.91 -25.35
N VAL A 207 -9.53 12.67 -24.79
CA VAL A 207 -10.28 13.69 -25.54
C VAL A 207 -9.32 14.68 -26.19
N MET A 208 -9.43 14.87 -27.51
CA MET A 208 -8.46 15.62 -28.32
C MET A 208 -8.95 16.99 -28.77
N SER A 209 -10.27 17.24 -28.75
CA SER A 209 -10.88 18.49 -29.19
C SER A 209 -11.90 19.05 -28.21
N ILE A 210 -12.31 20.31 -28.41
CA ILE A 210 -13.32 20.95 -27.56
C ILE A 210 -14.71 20.37 -27.83
N GLU A 211 -15.00 20.00 -29.08
CA GLU A 211 -16.26 19.38 -29.49
C GLU A 211 -16.44 18.00 -28.84
N GLU A 212 -15.38 17.19 -28.79
CA GLU A 212 -15.41 15.90 -28.09
C GLU A 212 -15.65 16.08 -26.59
N LEU A 213 -15.10 17.15 -25.99
CA LEU A 213 -15.31 17.46 -24.58
C LEU A 213 -16.73 17.96 -24.30
N ASP A 214 -17.30 18.76 -25.20
CA ASP A 214 -18.69 19.23 -25.10
C ASP A 214 -19.67 18.07 -25.27
N LEU A 215 -19.41 17.13 -26.18
CA LEU A 215 -20.19 15.88 -26.28
C LEU A 215 -20.12 15.06 -24.98
N LEU A 216 -18.94 14.98 -24.34
CA LEU A 216 -18.80 14.30 -23.05
C LEU A 216 -19.56 15.03 -21.93
N GLN A 217 -19.70 16.35 -22.02
CA GLN A 217 -20.51 17.15 -21.09
C GLN A 217 -22.02 16.94 -21.37
N GLU A 218 -22.45 16.86 -22.62
CA GLU A 218 -23.85 16.57 -22.98
C GLU A 218 -24.29 15.18 -22.50
N ASP A 219 -23.40 14.19 -22.59
CA ASP A 219 -23.61 12.86 -22.03
C ASP A 219 -23.94 12.91 -20.53
N MET A 220 -23.33 13.82 -19.78
CA MET A 220 -23.58 14.03 -18.35
C MET A 220 -25.02 14.51 -18.11
N ASP A 221 -25.48 15.48 -18.90
CA ASP A 221 -26.83 16.05 -18.78
C ASP A 221 -27.92 15.02 -19.15
N SER A 222 -27.53 13.98 -19.89
CA SER A 222 -28.39 12.88 -20.31
C SER A 222 -28.46 11.68 -19.34
N ILE A 223 -27.80 11.75 -18.18
CA ILE A 223 -27.79 10.65 -17.19
C ILE A 223 -29.18 10.47 -16.56
N LEU A 224 -29.81 9.33 -16.82
CA LEU A 224 -31.17 9.02 -16.34
C LEU A 224 -31.22 7.92 -15.26
N SER A 225 -30.12 7.19 -15.05
CA SER A 225 -30.07 6.08 -14.09
C SER A 225 -28.75 6.02 -13.31
N LEU A 226 -28.76 5.30 -12.19
CA LEU A 226 -27.56 5.03 -11.39
C LEU A 226 -26.49 4.27 -12.19
N LEU A 227 -26.91 3.37 -13.10
CA LEU A 227 -25.99 2.62 -13.96
C LEU A 227 -25.32 3.54 -14.98
N ASP A 228 -26.09 4.44 -15.61
CA ASP A 228 -25.55 5.42 -16.55
C ASP A 228 -24.54 6.35 -15.86
N TYR A 229 -24.87 6.78 -14.63
CA TYR A 229 -23.97 7.56 -13.79
C TYR A 229 -22.65 6.81 -13.52
N GLN A 230 -22.72 5.54 -13.11
CA GLN A 230 -21.53 4.71 -12.84
C GLN A 230 -20.66 4.53 -14.09
N LEU A 231 -21.28 4.25 -15.24
CA LEU A 231 -20.58 4.11 -16.52
C LEU A 231 -19.96 5.44 -16.97
N PHE A 232 -20.63 6.56 -16.73
CA PHE A 232 -20.11 7.90 -17.03
C PHE A 232 -18.91 8.26 -16.15
N ILE A 233 -19.02 8.10 -14.83
CA ILE A 233 -17.90 8.30 -13.90
C ILE A 233 -16.71 7.40 -14.27
N ARG A 234 -16.97 6.16 -14.68
CA ARG A 234 -15.92 5.25 -15.15
C ARG A 234 -15.20 5.80 -16.39
N ARG A 235 -15.93 6.36 -17.36
CA ARG A 235 -15.35 7.03 -18.54
C ARG A 235 -14.48 8.23 -18.13
N LEU A 236 -14.92 9.04 -17.17
CA LEU A 236 -14.15 10.17 -16.65
C LEU A 236 -12.87 9.74 -15.93
N LYS A 237 -12.94 8.68 -15.11
CA LYS A 237 -11.76 8.10 -14.46
C LYS A 237 -10.74 7.59 -15.49
N ILE A 238 -11.21 6.97 -16.58
CA ILE A 238 -10.34 6.57 -17.70
C ILE A 238 -9.66 7.79 -18.32
N GLN A 239 -10.41 8.86 -18.63
CA GLN A 239 -9.83 10.10 -19.17
C GLN A 239 -8.78 10.70 -18.22
N ALA A 240 -9.08 10.78 -16.92
CA ALA A 240 -8.13 11.25 -15.91
C ALA A 240 -6.84 10.44 -15.88
N LEU A 241 -6.92 9.10 -15.93
CA LEU A 241 -5.76 8.22 -15.96
C LEU A 241 -4.92 8.41 -17.21
N LEU A 242 -5.54 8.58 -18.38
CA LEU A 242 -4.83 8.84 -19.64
C LEU A 242 -4.10 10.19 -19.60
N VAL A 243 -4.75 11.24 -19.07
CA VAL A 243 -4.16 12.58 -18.88
C VAL A 243 -2.94 12.50 -17.95
N ILE A 244 -3.10 11.91 -16.76
CA ILE A 244 -2.00 11.83 -15.77
C ILE A 244 -0.84 11.02 -16.34
N ARG A 245 -1.11 9.92 -17.04
CA ARG A 245 -0.07 9.13 -17.72
C ARG A 245 0.70 9.97 -18.72
N ARG A 246 0.01 10.65 -19.65
CA ARG A 246 0.65 11.48 -20.67
C ARG A 246 1.53 12.55 -20.03
N ILE A 247 1.01 13.28 -19.05
CA ILE A 247 1.76 14.34 -18.37
C ILE A 247 2.95 13.74 -17.61
N SER A 248 2.76 12.60 -16.93
CA SER A 248 3.83 11.91 -16.21
C SER A 248 5.00 11.53 -17.14
N VAL A 249 4.71 10.99 -18.33
CA VAL A 249 5.72 10.61 -19.31
C VAL A 249 6.43 11.85 -19.87
N GLN A 250 5.68 12.90 -20.20
CA GLN A 250 6.23 14.14 -20.76
C GLN A 250 7.08 14.95 -19.77
N ALA A 251 6.68 14.97 -18.50
CA ALA A 251 7.34 15.76 -17.46
C ALA A 251 8.49 15.01 -16.74
N ASN A 252 8.60 13.68 -16.95
CA ASN A 252 9.56 12.80 -16.28
C ASN A 252 9.57 12.97 -14.75
N LEU A 253 8.38 13.04 -14.14
CA LEU A 253 8.20 13.25 -12.70
C LEU A 253 7.76 11.96 -12.01
N GLU A 254 8.62 11.42 -11.13
CA GLU A 254 8.32 10.20 -10.36
C GLU A 254 7.02 10.32 -9.52
N HIS A 255 6.73 11.51 -8.99
CA HIS A 255 5.52 11.77 -8.20
C HIS A 255 4.24 11.65 -9.02
N LEU A 256 4.26 12.06 -10.30
CA LEU A 256 3.12 11.89 -11.20
C LEU A 256 2.92 10.43 -11.59
N HIS A 257 4.01 9.69 -11.77
CA HIS A 257 3.92 8.25 -12.02
C HIS A 257 3.30 7.54 -10.82
N ARG A 258 3.68 7.94 -9.59
CA ARG A 258 3.06 7.44 -8.37
C ARG A 258 1.55 7.73 -8.32
N LEU A 259 1.16 8.98 -8.60
CA LEU A 259 -0.25 9.37 -8.67
C LEU A 259 -1.02 8.54 -9.70
N TYR A 260 -0.42 8.28 -10.87
CA TYR A 260 -1.02 7.40 -11.88
C TYR A 260 -1.28 5.99 -11.34
N LEU A 261 -0.30 5.38 -10.64
CA LEU A 261 -0.46 4.05 -10.06
C LEU A 261 -1.50 4.04 -8.92
N GLU A 262 -1.55 5.07 -8.08
CA GLU A 262 -2.56 5.25 -7.04
C GLU A 262 -3.97 5.43 -7.65
N GLY A 263 -4.08 6.18 -8.74
CA GLY A 263 -5.31 6.33 -9.52
C GLY A 263 -5.78 5.01 -10.14
N LEU A 264 -4.87 4.22 -10.72
CA LEU A 264 -5.19 2.88 -11.21
C LEU A 264 -5.69 1.97 -10.08
N LEU A 265 -5.07 2.04 -8.91
CA LEU A 265 -5.48 1.27 -7.74
C LEU A 265 -6.89 1.68 -7.28
N ALA A 266 -7.18 2.98 -7.20
CA ALA A 266 -8.50 3.50 -6.88
C ALA A 266 -9.57 3.07 -7.92
N PHE A 267 -9.21 3.13 -9.21
CA PHE A 267 -10.03 2.63 -10.30
C PHE A 267 -10.32 1.13 -10.19
N GLY A 268 -9.31 0.31 -9.83
CA GLY A 268 -9.54 -1.10 -9.52
C GLY A 268 -10.47 -1.26 -8.32
N CYS A 269 -10.28 -0.47 -7.25
CA CYS A 269 -11.08 -0.56 -6.04
C CYS A 269 -12.57 -0.28 -6.25
N SER A 270 -12.96 0.57 -7.21
CA SER A 270 -14.38 0.81 -7.51
C SER A 270 -15.10 -0.43 -8.05
N HIS A 271 -14.35 -1.46 -8.47
CA HIS A 271 -14.86 -2.73 -8.96
C HIS A 271 -14.84 -3.84 -7.87
N LYS A 272 -14.64 -3.48 -6.59
CA LYS A 272 -14.63 -4.44 -5.46
C LYS A 272 -16.01 -4.99 -5.09
N ASN A 273 -17.09 -4.28 -5.42
CA ASN A 273 -18.44 -4.70 -5.09
C ASN A 273 -18.95 -5.65 -6.17
N PHE A 274 -18.77 -6.94 -5.95
CA PHE A 274 -19.10 -8.06 -6.85
C PHE A 274 -20.57 -8.20 -7.27
N ASP A 275 -21.45 -7.30 -6.81
CA ASP A 275 -22.89 -7.41 -7.01
C ASP A 275 -23.41 -6.66 -8.25
N SER A 276 -22.62 -5.79 -8.90
CA SER A 276 -23.20 -4.87 -9.90
C SER A 276 -23.03 -5.22 -11.38
N ILE A 277 -21.92 -5.79 -11.88
CA ILE A 277 -21.74 -5.98 -13.34
C ILE A 277 -20.88 -7.21 -13.68
N ILE A 278 -21.38 -8.07 -14.59
CA ILE A 278 -20.62 -9.16 -15.22
C ILE A 278 -19.44 -8.56 -16.00
N GLY A 279 -18.20 -8.89 -15.62
CA GLY A 279 -16.97 -8.42 -16.28
C GLY A 279 -16.04 -7.56 -15.40
N ASP A 280 -16.51 -7.12 -14.23
CA ASP A 280 -15.75 -6.29 -13.29
C ASP A 280 -14.48 -6.98 -12.75
N GLY A 281 -14.53 -8.31 -12.59
CA GLY A 281 -13.37 -9.11 -12.16
C GLY A 281 -12.22 -9.11 -13.17
N LYS A 282 -12.54 -9.24 -14.47
CA LYS A 282 -11.53 -9.18 -15.54
C LYS A 282 -10.85 -7.81 -15.57
N ILE A 283 -11.62 -6.72 -15.45
CA ILE A 283 -11.09 -5.35 -15.43
C ILE A 283 -10.22 -5.15 -14.19
N LEU A 284 -10.67 -5.62 -13.02
CA LEU A 284 -9.92 -5.56 -11.77
C LEU A 284 -8.56 -6.25 -11.90
N MET A 285 -8.55 -7.53 -12.34
CA MET A 285 -7.33 -8.31 -12.46
C MET A 285 -6.35 -7.71 -13.47
N ASN A 286 -6.85 -7.21 -14.61
CA ASN A 286 -6.01 -6.53 -15.59
C ASN A 286 -5.53 -5.16 -15.09
N THR A 287 -6.31 -4.46 -14.27
CA THR A 287 -5.87 -3.22 -13.61
C THR A 287 -4.71 -3.52 -12.65
N CYS A 288 -4.85 -4.56 -11.83
CA CYS A 288 -3.79 -5.03 -10.93
C CYS A 288 -2.53 -5.46 -11.71
N GLN A 289 -2.69 -6.21 -12.80
CA GLN A 289 -1.59 -6.60 -13.68
C GLN A 289 -0.90 -5.37 -14.27
N LEU A 290 -1.66 -4.40 -14.78
CA LEU A 290 -1.10 -3.17 -15.34
C LEU A 290 -0.31 -2.40 -14.28
N ILE A 291 -0.82 -2.27 -13.04
CA ILE A 291 -0.08 -1.63 -11.94
C ILE A 291 1.26 -2.34 -11.73
N LEU A 292 1.26 -3.67 -11.62
CA LEU A 292 2.47 -4.45 -11.38
C LEU A 292 3.46 -4.35 -12.57
N GLU A 293 2.98 -4.40 -13.81
CA GLU A 293 3.79 -4.21 -15.03
C GLU A 293 4.46 -2.83 -15.07
N GLN A 294 3.74 -1.77 -14.68
CA GLN A 294 4.30 -0.41 -14.65
C GLN A 294 5.29 -0.21 -13.49
N MET A 295 5.21 -1.05 -12.45
CA MET A 295 6.17 -1.07 -11.35
C MET A 295 7.40 -1.94 -11.64
N ASP A 296 7.34 -2.82 -12.65
CA ASP A 296 8.45 -3.71 -12.99
C ASP A 296 9.70 -2.91 -13.39
N GLY A 297 10.85 -3.22 -12.80
CA GLY A 297 12.10 -2.46 -12.98
C GLY A 297 12.21 -1.16 -12.15
N PHE A 298 11.14 -0.70 -11.48
CA PHE A 298 11.20 0.41 -10.52
C PHE A 298 11.31 -0.13 -9.08
N ALA A 299 12.49 -0.65 -8.72
CA ALA A 299 12.80 -1.08 -7.34
C ALA A 299 12.96 0.12 -6.38
N SER A 300 11.90 0.93 -6.25
CA SER A 300 11.87 2.13 -5.42
C SER A 300 10.91 1.94 -4.25
N ARG A 301 11.44 2.15 -3.04
CA ARG A 301 10.70 2.17 -1.77
C ARG A 301 9.48 3.10 -1.80
N LYS A 302 9.45 4.08 -2.71
CA LYS A 302 8.36 5.06 -2.87
C LYS A 302 7.02 4.43 -3.29
N PHE A 303 7.04 3.23 -3.87
CA PHE A 303 5.83 2.55 -4.37
C PHE A 303 5.38 1.36 -3.51
N SER A 304 6.05 1.08 -2.38
CA SER A 304 5.80 -0.10 -1.54
C SER A 304 4.34 -0.22 -1.10
N ASN A 305 3.70 0.91 -0.76
CA ASN A 305 2.30 0.92 -0.37
C ASN A 305 1.35 0.58 -1.52
N VAL A 306 1.60 1.08 -2.73
CA VAL A 306 0.82 0.72 -3.92
C VAL A 306 0.98 -0.77 -4.19
N PHE A 307 2.21 -1.28 -4.19
CA PHE A 307 2.50 -2.70 -4.36
C PHE A 307 1.74 -3.57 -3.36
N ARG A 308 1.83 -3.24 -2.07
CA ARG A 308 1.13 -3.96 -0.99
C ARG A 308 -0.39 -3.91 -1.16
N LYS A 309 -0.96 -2.74 -1.46
CA LYS A 309 -2.41 -2.60 -1.68
C LYS A 309 -2.89 -3.35 -2.93
N THR A 310 -2.07 -3.45 -3.98
CA THR A 310 -2.38 -4.26 -5.18
C THR A 310 -2.43 -5.75 -4.85
N PHE A 311 -1.45 -6.27 -4.11
CA PHE A 311 -1.49 -7.66 -3.62
C PHE A 311 -2.70 -7.92 -2.72
N GLN A 312 -3.01 -6.97 -1.82
CA GLN A 312 -4.21 -7.04 -1.01
C GLN A 312 -5.48 -7.14 -1.87
N LEU A 313 -5.60 -6.29 -2.91
CA LEU A 313 -6.74 -6.27 -3.81
C LEU A 313 -6.92 -7.59 -4.55
N ILE A 314 -5.83 -8.17 -5.06
CA ILE A 314 -5.84 -9.48 -5.72
C ILE A 314 -6.25 -10.58 -4.71
N SER A 315 -5.72 -10.54 -3.49
CA SER A 315 -6.09 -11.52 -2.46
C SER A 315 -7.55 -11.41 -2.03
N ASP A 316 -8.05 -10.19 -1.85
CA ASP A 316 -9.46 -9.95 -1.52
C ASP A 316 -10.35 -10.41 -2.68
N PHE A 317 -9.94 -10.19 -3.94
CA PHE A 317 -10.64 -10.70 -5.13
C PHE A 317 -10.76 -12.22 -5.10
N PHE A 318 -9.65 -12.94 -5.01
CA PHE A 318 -9.70 -14.40 -4.99
C PHE A 318 -10.44 -14.95 -3.77
N LEU A 319 -10.35 -14.28 -2.62
CA LEU A 319 -11.09 -14.69 -1.43
C LEU A 319 -12.60 -14.60 -1.69
N MET A 320 -13.07 -13.49 -2.24
CA MET A 320 -14.48 -13.33 -2.60
C MET A 320 -14.90 -14.37 -3.64
N THR A 321 -14.08 -14.61 -4.67
CA THR A 321 -14.32 -15.68 -5.65
C THR A 321 -14.44 -17.07 -5.00
N VAL A 322 -13.61 -17.37 -4.00
CA VAL A 322 -13.64 -18.64 -3.26
C VAL A 322 -14.89 -18.78 -2.38
N LEU A 323 -15.57 -17.68 -2.02
CA LEU A 323 -16.79 -17.73 -1.22
C LEU A 323 -18.05 -17.97 -2.07
N HIS A 324 -17.99 -17.79 -3.39
CA HIS A 324 -19.13 -18.11 -4.27
C HIS A 324 -19.40 -19.63 -4.35
N PRO A 325 -20.63 -20.06 -4.69
CA PRO A 325 -20.95 -21.47 -4.86
C PRO A 325 -20.02 -22.17 -5.88
N PRO A 326 -19.67 -23.46 -5.71
CA PRO A 326 -18.69 -24.14 -6.58
C PRO A 326 -19.01 -24.13 -8.09
N ASN A 327 -20.29 -24.05 -8.45
CA ASN A 327 -20.76 -24.09 -9.84
C ASN A 327 -21.11 -22.71 -10.41
N SER A 328 -20.76 -21.63 -9.70
CA SER A 328 -21.09 -20.27 -10.14
C SER A 328 -20.12 -19.79 -11.24
N PRO A 329 -20.53 -18.91 -12.16
CA PRO A 329 -19.65 -18.41 -13.22
C PRO A 329 -18.43 -17.66 -12.67
N GLU A 330 -18.56 -17.01 -11.51
CA GLU A 330 -17.48 -16.27 -10.85
C GLU A 330 -16.30 -17.19 -10.49
N ARG A 331 -16.55 -18.47 -10.19
CA ARG A 331 -15.49 -19.45 -9.92
C ARG A 331 -14.53 -19.64 -11.10
N GLY A 332 -14.96 -19.34 -12.32
CA GLY A 332 -14.10 -19.35 -13.51
C GLY A 332 -12.94 -18.34 -13.45
N GLU A 333 -13.02 -17.33 -12.59
CA GLU A 333 -11.94 -16.36 -12.36
C GLU A 333 -10.76 -16.95 -11.57
N LEU A 334 -10.92 -18.12 -10.92
CA LEU A 334 -9.82 -18.89 -10.32
C LEU A 334 -9.05 -19.66 -11.41
N SER A 335 -8.45 -18.92 -12.35
CA SER A 335 -7.76 -19.46 -13.51
C SER A 335 -6.22 -19.40 -13.37
N TYR A 336 -5.53 -20.22 -14.15
CA TYR A 336 -4.07 -20.14 -14.31
C TYR A 336 -3.62 -18.72 -14.65
N THR A 337 -4.27 -18.08 -15.63
CA THR A 337 -3.94 -16.72 -16.09
C THR A 337 -3.99 -15.70 -14.96
N ASN A 338 -5.06 -15.71 -14.16
CA ASN A 338 -5.22 -14.77 -13.05
C ASN A 338 -4.22 -15.03 -11.92
N LEU A 339 -3.91 -16.30 -11.59
CA LEU A 339 -2.91 -16.63 -10.57
C LEU A 339 -1.48 -16.35 -11.00
N MET A 340 -1.19 -16.37 -12.31
CA MET A 340 0.11 -15.97 -12.82
C MET A 340 0.42 -14.48 -12.58
N ILE A 341 -0.60 -13.63 -12.43
CA ILE A 341 -0.43 -12.18 -12.19
C ILE A 341 0.38 -11.94 -10.90
N PRO A 342 -0.08 -12.28 -9.68
CA PRO A 342 0.72 -12.08 -8.47
C PRO A 342 1.99 -12.95 -8.45
N THR A 343 1.95 -14.11 -9.09
CA THR A 343 3.08 -15.07 -9.09
C THR A 343 4.31 -14.54 -9.80
N LYS A 344 4.16 -13.79 -10.91
CA LYS A 344 5.29 -13.16 -11.61
C LYS A 344 6.06 -12.15 -10.73
N PHE A 345 5.39 -11.56 -9.75
CA PHE A 345 5.94 -10.48 -8.92
C PHE A 345 6.28 -10.91 -7.49
N ILE A 346 5.99 -12.16 -7.10
CA ILE A 346 6.24 -12.64 -5.73
C ILE A 346 7.75 -12.65 -5.40
N ALA A 347 8.60 -12.91 -6.39
CA ALA A 347 10.06 -12.90 -6.20
C ALA A 347 10.61 -11.49 -5.91
N SER A 348 9.98 -10.45 -6.48
CA SER A 348 10.36 -9.05 -6.31
C SER A 348 9.94 -8.46 -4.96
N VAL A 349 9.15 -9.18 -4.15
CA VAL A 349 8.69 -8.73 -2.82
C VAL A 349 9.86 -8.33 -1.92
N ASN A 350 11.00 -9.02 -2.02
CA ASN A 350 12.19 -8.72 -1.24
C ASN A 350 12.69 -7.29 -1.49
N ASP A 351 12.69 -6.84 -2.74
CA ASP A 351 13.15 -5.50 -3.13
C ASP A 351 12.30 -4.38 -2.54
N TYR A 352 11.01 -4.66 -2.24
CA TYR A 352 10.06 -3.71 -1.66
C TYR A 352 9.95 -3.79 -0.13
N SER A 353 10.60 -4.77 0.51
CA SER A 353 10.46 -5.08 1.95
C SER A 353 11.59 -4.54 2.84
N ASP A 354 12.48 -3.72 2.27
CA ASP A 354 13.70 -3.22 2.91
C ASP A 354 13.55 -1.74 3.34
N SER A 355 12.87 -1.46 4.47
CA SER A 355 12.50 -0.10 4.89
C SER A 355 12.85 0.21 6.36
N ARG A 356 13.99 0.85 6.68
CA ARG A 356 14.52 1.06 8.07
C ARG A 356 13.63 1.76 9.13
N ASP A 357 12.37 2.06 8.83
CA ASP A 357 11.39 2.51 9.82
C ASP A 357 10.61 1.28 10.34
N GLY A 358 10.30 1.21 11.64
CA GLY A 358 9.70 0.04 12.31
C GLY A 358 8.36 -0.53 11.76
N CYS A 359 7.92 -0.09 10.58
CA CYS A 359 6.90 -0.69 9.73
C CYS A 359 7.35 -1.98 8.99
N GLU A 360 8.67 -2.28 8.94
CA GLU A 360 9.22 -3.47 8.23
C GLU A 360 8.49 -4.79 8.54
N ASP A 361 8.28 -5.06 9.84
CA ASP A 361 7.71 -6.34 10.28
C ASP A 361 6.25 -6.49 9.86
N LYS A 362 5.50 -5.38 9.80
CA LYS A 362 4.09 -5.43 9.40
C LYS A 362 3.97 -5.76 7.92
N ASP A 363 4.71 -5.06 7.06
CA ASP A 363 4.59 -5.26 5.61
C ASP A 363 5.12 -6.64 5.19
N ARG A 364 6.25 -7.08 5.75
CA ARG A 364 6.77 -8.45 5.55
C ARG A 364 5.75 -9.51 5.93
N ARG A 365 5.12 -9.39 7.10
CA ARG A 365 4.06 -10.32 7.52
C ARG A 365 2.88 -10.34 6.54
N HIS A 366 2.45 -9.19 5.99
CA HIS A 366 1.39 -9.14 4.99
C HIS A 366 1.74 -9.93 3.72
N PHE A 367 2.96 -9.80 3.20
CA PHE A 367 3.38 -10.58 2.04
C PHE A 367 3.44 -12.09 2.32
N VAL A 368 3.90 -12.51 3.49
CA VAL A 368 3.84 -13.93 3.88
C VAL A 368 2.40 -14.43 3.96
N ILE A 369 1.46 -13.59 4.45
CA ILE A 369 0.02 -13.91 4.46
C ILE A 369 -0.49 -14.11 3.03
N TYR A 370 -0.14 -13.20 2.09
CA TYR A 370 -0.57 -13.32 0.69
C TYR A 370 0.03 -14.56 0.02
N ALA A 371 1.34 -14.80 0.20
CA ALA A 371 2.00 -16.00 -0.34
C ALA A 371 1.36 -17.29 0.19
N CYS A 372 1.11 -17.36 1.51
CA CYS A 372 0.42 -18.49 2.13
C CYS A 372 -0.98 -18.70 1.53
N PHE A 373 -1.72 -17.61 1.31
CA PHE A 373 -3.05 -17.66 0.72
C PHE A 373 -3.02 -18.13 -0.75
N TYR A 374 -2.07 -17.64 -1.56
CA TYR A 374 -1.95 -18.06 -2.96
C TYR A 374 -1.49 -19.52 -3.10
N LEU A 375 -0.62 -20.01 -2.21
CA LEU A 375 -0.25 -21.43 -2.18
C LEU A 375 -1.44 -22.33 -1.84
N PHE A 376 -2.33 -21.87 -0.97
CA PHE A 376 -3.60 -22.55 -0.75
C PHE A 376 -4.46 -22.56 -2.02
N LEU A 377 -4.62 -21.41 -2.70
CA LEU A 377 -5.39 -21.35 -3.95
C LEU A 377 -4.81 -22.27 -5.02
N LEU A 378 -3.48 -22.33 -5.12
CA LEU A 378 -2.77 -23.23 -6.03
C LEU A 378 -3.13 -24.69 -5.75
N ASN A 379 -3.18 -25.12 -4.49
CA ASN A 379 -3.65 -26.46 -4.13
C ASN A 379 -5.12 -26.68 -4.49
N TYR A 380 -5.97 -25.70 -4.19
CA TYR A 380 -7.40 -25.75 -4.48
C TYR A 380 -7.68 -25.95 -5.98
N ILE A 381 -6.97 -25.22 -6.85
CA ILE A 381 -7.15 -25.35 -8.31
C ILE A 381 -6.25 -26.40 -8.96
N SER A 382 -5.32 -26.99 -8.21
CA SER A 382 -4.36 -27.99 -8.71
C SER A 382 -5.01 -29.11 -9.53
N PRO A 383 -6.19 -29.67 -9.17
CA PRO A 383 -6.83 -30.70 -10.00
C PRO A 383 -7.19 -30.25 -11.43
N GLN A 384 -7.32 -28.94 -11.67
CA GLN A 384 -7.72 -28.35 -12.96
C GLN A 384 -6.52 -27.96 -13.83
N LEU A 385 -5.32 -27.89 -13.24
CA LEU A 385 -4.11 -27.44 -13.91
C LEU A 385 -3.34 -28.59 -14.56
N THR A 386 -2.72 -28.31 -15.69
CA THR A 386 -1.70 -29.18 -16.28
C THR A 386 -0.43 -29.20 -15.41
N ASN A 387 0.41 -30.22 -15.57
CA ASN A 387 1.68 -30.31 -14.82
C ASN A 387 2.63 -29.13 -15.15
N GLU A 388 2.61 -28.64 -16.40
CA GLU A 388 3.43 -27.50 -16.81
C GLU A 388 2.97 -26.19 -16.16
N GLU A 389 1.65 -25.95 -16.13
CA GLU A 389 1.07 -24.79 -15.44
C GLU A 389 1.38 -24.80 -13.95
N LYS A 390 1.28 -25.96 -13.29
CA LYS A 390 1.68 -26.12 -11.89
C LYS A 390 3.13 -25.76 -11.67
N GLN A 391 4.03 -26.28 -12.49
CA GLN A 391 5.47 -26.00 -12.37
C GLN A 391 5.76 -24.49 -12.51
N LYS A 392 5.14 -23.83 -13.50
CA LYS A 392 5.29 -22.38 -13.72
C LYS A 392 4.76 -21.54 -12.55
N LEU A 393 3.71 -22.00 -11.88
CA LEU A 393 3.19 -21.35 -10.67
C LEU A 393 4.08 -21.63 -9.46
N GLU A 394 4.53 -22.87 -9.26
CA GLU A 394 5.31 -23.31 -8.10
C GLU A 394 6.73 -22.69 -8.03
N GLU A 395 7.40 -22.51 -9.17
CA GLU A 395 8.80 -22.10 -9.22
C GLU A 395 9.07 -20.72 -8.56
N PRO A 396 8.32 -19.65 -8.85
CA PRO A 396 8.52 -18.36 -8.18
C PRO A 396 8.25 -18.41 -6.67
N TYR A 397 7.26 -19.19 -6.22
CA TYR A 397 7.02 -19.36 -4.78
C TYR A 397 8.11 -20.19 -4.10
N SER A 398 8.68 -21.19 -4.77
CA SER A 398 9.86 -21.92 -4.28
C SER A 398 11.04 -20.98 -4.08
N HIS A 399 11.31 -20.11 -5.06
CA HIS A 399 12.34 -19.09 -4.92
C HIS A 399 12.04 -18.14 -3.76
N PHE A 400 10.82 -17.61 -3.66
CA PHE A 400 10.39 -16.75 -2.55
C PHE A 400 10.60 -17.45 -1.21
N ILE A 401 10.06 -18.64 -1.01
CA ILE A 401 10.12 -19.38 0.26
C ILE A 401 11.57 -19.62 0.72
N ARG A 402 12.48 -19.97 -0.19
CA ARG A 402 13.87 -20.30 0.14
C ARG A 402 14.72 -19.07 0.48
N HIS A 403 14.43 -17.93 -0.15
CA HIS A 403 15.23 -16.71 -0.01
C HIS A 403 14.58 -15.66 0.90
N PHE A 404 13.28 -15.80 1.20
CA PHE A 404 12.56 -14.97 2.16
C PHE A 404 12.87 -15.46 3.58
N SER A 405 14.06 -15.11 4.08
CA SER A 405 14.51 -15.54 5.42
C SER A 405 15.24 -14.42 6.17
N PRO A 406 14.54 -13.40 6.67
CA PRO A 406 15.04 -12.63 7.80
C PRO A 406 15.00 -13.51 9.06
N GLU A 407 16.07 -13.48 9.86
CA GLU A 407 16.12 -14.21 11.14
C GLU A 407 14.89 -13.90 12.00
N ARG A 408 14.28 -14.94 12.59
CA ARG A 408 13.16 -14.81 13.54
C ARG A 408 11.89 -14.17 12.97
N THR A 409 11.49 -14.56 11.77
CA THR A 409 10.27 -14.06 11.13
C THR A 409 9.20 -15.12 10.96
N THR A 410 7.93 -14.69 11.00
CA THR A 410 6.80 -15.59 10.75
C THR A 410 6.84 -16.05 9.29
N THR A 411 7.08 -17.35 9.06
CA THR A 411 7.11 -17.96 7.71
C THR A 411 5.75 -18.47 7.26
N VAL A 412 5.65 -18.89 5.99
CA VAL A 412 4.42 -19.49 5.43
C VAL A 412 3.95 -20.73 6.21
N LEU A 413 4.89 -21.54 6.74
CA LEU A 413 4.56 -22.72 7.55
C LEU A 413 3.92 -22.34 8.89
N HIS A 414 4.39 -21.27 9.54
CA HIS A 414 3.77 -20.75 10.76
C HIS A 414 2.31 -20.33 10.52
N LEU A 415 2.04 -19.69 9.38
CA LEU A 415 0.69 -19.24 9.03
C LEU A 415 -0.23 -20.39 8.64
N ALA A 416 0.29 -21.38 7.90
CA ALA A 416 -0.46 -22.55 7.48
C ALA A 416 -1.04 -23.32 8.69
N VAL A 417 -0.23 -23.55 9.72
CA VAL A 417 -0.66 -24.28 10.93
C VAL A 417 -1.51 -23.44 11.89
N LEU A 418 -1.40 -22.11 11.86
CA LEU A 418 -2.20 -21.22 12.70
C LEU A 418 -3.69 -21.23 12.29
N GLY A 419 -3.99 -21.53 11.02
CA GLY A 419 -5.36 -21.68 10.51
C GLY A 419 -6.26 -20.48 10.87
N ARG A 420 -5.95 -19.28 10.33
CA ARG A 420 -6.68 -18.04 10.66
C ARG A 420 -8.19 -18.14 10.36
N LYS A 421 -8.97 -17.47 11.22
CA LYS A 421 -10.45 -17.35 11.21
C LYS A 421 -11.09 -16.65 9.99
N ARG A 422 -10.39 -16.35 8.89
CA ARG A 422 -11.11 -15.82 7.70
C ARG A 422 -11.94 -16.95 7.08
N ALA A 423 -13.03 -16.58 6.41
CA ALA A 423 -14.26 -17.34 6.10
C ALA A 423 -14.13 -18.70 5.37
N THR A 424 -12.93 -19.25 5.26
CA THR A 424 -12.67 -20.58 4.73
C THR A 424 -12.13 -21.46 5.86
N GLU A 425 -13.03 -21.90 6.75
CA GLU A 425 -12.73 -22.90 7.78
C GLU A 425 -12.32 -24.27 7.18
N ASN A 426 -12.36 -24.40 5.85
CA ASN A 426 -11.99 -25.56 5.04
C ASN A 426 -10.63 -25.42 4.34
N TYR A 427 -9.66 -24.71 4.94
CA TYR A 427 -8.31 -24.77 4.42
C TYR A 427 -7.77 -26.18 4.61
N GLU A 428 -7.44 -26.85 3.50
CA GLU A 428 -6.69 -28.11 3.47
C GLU A 428 -5.25 -27.86 3.99
N VAL A 429 -5.11 -27.76 5.31
CA VAL A 429 -3.86 -27.47 6.04
C VAL A 429 -2.81 -28.49 5.67
N LEU A 430 -3.17 -29.78 5.60
CA LEU A 430 -2.21 -30.85 5.31
C LEU A 430 -1.61 -30.70 3.90
N GLN A 431 -2.45 -30.55 2.89
CA GLN A 431 -2.04 -30.42 1.49
C GLN A 431 -1.21 -29.14 1.28
N THR A 432 -1.61 -28.05 1.94
CA THR A 432 -0.91 -26.76 1.89
C THR A 432 0.46 -26.83 2.56
N LEU A 433 0.54 -27.48 3.72
CA LEU A 433 1.80 -27.76 4.40
C LEU A 433 2.73 -28.62 3.53
N GLN A 434 2.22 -29.71 2.94
CA GLN A 434 3.00 -30.59 2.07
C GLN A 434 3.54 -29.86 0.84
N LEU A 435 2.73 -29.00 0.21
CA LEU A 435 3.18 -28.16 -0.90
C LEU A 435 4.31 -27.21 -0.44
N MET A 436 4.14 -26.50 0.68
CA MET A 436 5.17 -25.58 1.19
C MET A 436 6.50 -26.30 1.49
N LEU A 437 6.44 -27.49 2.09
CA LEU A 437 7.62 -28.33 2.33
C LEU A 437 8.28 -28.77 1.02
N LYS A 438 7.49 -29.21 0.03
CA LYS A 438 7.96 -29.56 -1.32
C LYS A 438 8.68 -28.39 -2.00
N LEU A 439 8.20 -27.16 -1.80
CA LEU A 439 8.82 -25.94 -2.32
C LEU A 439 10.10 -25.52 -1.56
N GLY A 440 10.43 -26.19 -0.45
CA GLY A 440 11.66 -25.98 0.32
C GLY A 440 11.51 -25.04 1.50
N ALA A 441 10.30 -24.92 2.08
CA ALA A 441 10.12 -24.22 3.34
C ALA A 441 10.88 -24.93 4.46
N ASP A 442 11.65 -24.18 5.25
CA ASP A 442 12.36 -24.71 6.41
C ASP A 442 11.38 -25.02 7.55
N PRO A 443 11.19 -26.30 7.93
CA PRO A 443 10.27 -26.70 8.98
C PRO A 443 10.76 -26.31 10.39
N ASN A 444 12.04 -25.96 10.53
CA ASN A 444 12.68 -25.53 11.78
C ASN A 444 12.85 -24.01 11.88
N ALA A 445 12.37 -23.23 10.90
CA ALA A 445 12.35 -21.78 10.98
C ALA A 445 11.62 -21.32 12.24
N ILE A 446 12.10 -20.24 12.87
CA ILE A 446 11.52 -19.70 14.10
C ILE A 446 10.86 -18.34 13.85
N ASP A 447 9.71 -18.10 14.51
CA ASP A 447 9.05 -16.81 14.55
C ASP A 447 9.76 -15.83 15.50
N GLU A 448 9.16 -14.65 15.65
CA GLU A 448 9.67 -13.56 16.50
C GLU A 448 9.79 -13.94 17.98
N LYS A 449 9.05 -14.97 18.42
CA LYS A 449 9.07 -15.52 19.78
C LYS A 449 9.97 -16.76 19.90
N GLY A 450 10.76 -17.06 18.88
CA GLY A 450 11.59 -18.26 18.84
C GLY A 450 10.80 -19.55 18.64
N ARG A 451 9.51 -19.49 18.27
CA ARG A 451 8.67 -20.68 18.11
C ARG A 451 8.79 -21.20 16.69
N THR A 452 8.91 -22.51 16.53
CA THR A 452 8.82 -23.18 15.21
C THR A 452 7.35 -23.38 14.79
N PRO A 453 7.04 -23.70 13.52
CA PRO A 453 5.69 -24.10 13.12
C PRO A 453 5.13 -25.24 13.99
N LEU A 454 5.98 -26.18 14.42
CA LEU A 454 5.57 -27.29 15.27
C LEU A 454 5.15 -26.84 16.69
N HIS A 455 5.75 -25.77 17.24
CA HIS A 455 5.29 -25.16 18.50
C HIS A 455 3.87 -24.61 18.36
N ILE A 456 3.59 -23.91 17.25
CA ILE A 456 2.27 -23.33 16.99
C ILE A 456 1.22 -24.44 16.85
N LEU A 457 1.57 -25.51 16.13
CA LEU A 457 0.68 -26.63 15.90
C LEU A 457 0.41 -27.45 17.18
N ALA A 458 1.42 -27.64 18.04
CA ALA A 458 1.28 -28.30 19.33
C ALA A 458 0.29 -27.60 20.26
N GLY A 459 0.23 -26.27 20.21
CA GLY A 459 -0.71 -25.45 20.99
C GLY A 459 -2.09 -25.29 20.36
N SER A 460 -2.37 -25.95 19.23
CA SER A 460 -3.62 -25.77 18.49
C SER A 460 -4.78 -26.50 19.16
N LYS A 461 -5.90 -25.79 19.35
CA LYS A 461 -7.16 -26.41 19.81
C LYS A 461 -7.80 -27.36 18.79
N LYS A 462 -7.29 -27.39 17.55
CA LYS A 462 -7.76 -28.25 16.46
C LYS A 462 -6.98 -29.56 16.35
N LEU A 463 -6.03 -29.83 17.26
CA LEU A 463 -5.13 -30.99 17.18
C LEU A 463 -5.84 -32.35 17.20
N HIS A 464 -7.07 -32.41 17.74
CA HIS A 464 -7.93 -33.59 17.71
C HIS A 464 -8.47 -33.93 16.30
N LEU A 465 -8.47 -32.97 15.37
CA LEU A 465 -8.89 -33.20 13.99
C LEU A 465 -7.82 -34.01 13.25
N GLU A 466 -8.26 -34.98 12.45
CA GLU A 466 -7.38 -35.87 11.70
C GLU A 466 -6.35 -35.11 10.85
N GLU A 467 -6.79 -34.07 10.15
CA GLU A 467 -5.94 -33.25 9.31
C GLU A 467 -4.79 -32.58 10.08
N TYR A 468 -5.07 -32.00 11.25
CA TYR A 468 -4.05 -31.35 12.08
C TYR A 468 -3.10 -32.38 12.69
N ARG A 469 -3.60 -33.57 13.03
CA ARG A 469 -2.78 -34.70 13.47
C ARG A 469 -1.84 -35.18 12.36
N LEU A 470 -2.31 -35.27 11.12
CA LEU A 470 -1.49 -35.62 9.97
C LEU A 470 -0.46 -34.53 9.68
N ALA A 471 -0.85 -33.25 9.71
CA ALA A 471 0.07 -32.12 9.56
C ALA A 471 1.17 -32.14 10.64
N PHE A 472 0.83 -32.51 11.88
CA PHE A 472 1.81 -32.68 12.96
C PHE A 472 2.80 -33.79 12.63
N LYS A 473 2.29 -34.93 12.17
CA LYS A 473 3.14 -36.06 11.76
C LYS A 473 4.07 -35.71 10.62
N GLU A 474 3.59 -34.97 9.62
CA GLU A 474 4.40 -34.51 8.49
C GLU A 474 5.54 -33.60 8.95
N LEU A 475 5.30 -32.64 9.86
CA LEU A 475 6.36 -31.80 10.41
C LEU A 475 7.38 -32.61 11.23
N VAL A 476 6.93 -33.58 12.04
CA VAL A 476 7.84 -34.49 12.76
C VAL A 476 8.70 -35.30 11.78
N ASN A 477 8.11 -35.77 10.68
CA ASN A 477 8.83 -36.48 9.63
C ASN A 477 9.82 -35.57 8.87
N ALA A 478 9.56 -34.26 8.82
CA ALA A 478 10.43 -33.25 8.22
C ALA A 478 11.61 -32.85 9.13
N GLU A 479 12.04 -33.74 10.03
CA GLU A 479 13.16 -33.55 10.96
C GLU A 479 12.98 -32.34 11.90
N CYS A 480 11.74 -32.02 12.28
CA CYS A 480 11.49 -31.03 13.33
C CYS A 480 11.98 -31.51 14.70
N HIS A 481 12.72 -30.66 15.41
CA HIS A 481 13.11 -30.91 16.80
C HIS A 481 11.94 -30.72 17.76
N LEU A 482 11.59 -31.79 18.48
CA LEU A 482 10.53 -31.81 19.51
C LEU A 482 10.94 -31.08 20.80
N ASP A 483 12.22 -30.82 20.97
CA ASP A 483 12.82 -30.26 22.17
C ASP A 483 13.49 -28.90 21.95
N SER A 484 13.33 -28.32 20.75
CA SER A 484 13.59 -26.90 20.55
C SER A 484 12.77 -26.08 21.54
N ALA A 485 13.39 -25.08 22.16
CA ALA A 485 12.75 -24.21 23.14
C ALA A 485 12.50 -22.82 22.53
N ALA A 486 11.29 -22.32 22.69
CA ALA A 486 10.94 -20.95 22.38
C ALA A 486 11.57 -19.96 23.39
N ASP A 487 11.38 -18.66 23.18
CA ASP A 487 11.98 -17.62 24.03
C ASP A 487 11.51 -17.62 25.49
N ASP A 488 10.33 -18.18 25.75
CA ASP A 488 9.77 -18.39 27.08
C ASP A 488 10.23 -19.70 27.73
N GLY A 489 11.06 -20.49 27.04
CA GLY A 489 11.54 -21.80 27.49
C GLY A 489 10.58 -22.94 27.23
N GLU A 490 9.42 -22.70 26.62
CA GLU A 490 8.50 -23.77 26.27
C GLU A 490 9.03 -24.57 25.07
N THR A 491 9.11 -25.89 25.23
CA THR A 491 9.38 -26.83 24.14
C THR A 491 8.09 -27.31 23.50
N VAL A 492 8.15 -27.81 22.27
CA VAL A 492 7.02 -28.45 21.59
C VAL A 492 6.35 -29.51 22.48
N LEU A 493 7.12 -30.39 23.11
CA LEU A 493 6.57 -31.43 24.00
C LEU A 493 5.89 -30.84 25.24
N SER A 494 6.43 -29.76 25.81
CA SER A 494 5.82 -29.10 26.97
C SER A 494 4.48 -28.45 26.62
N ILE A 495 4.39 -27.79 25.45
CA ILE A 495 3.15 -27.19 24.94
C ILE A 495 2.14 -28.30 24.64
N LEU A 496 2.56 -29.33 23.90
CA LEU A 496 1.72 -30.48 23.54
C LEU A 496 1.12 -31.13 24.79
N LYS A 497 1.94 -31.38 25.82
CA LYS A 497 1.46 -31.97 27.09
C LYS A 497 0.40 -31.11 27.76
N LYS A 498 0.59 -29.77 27.81
CA LYS A 498 -0.41 -28.84 28.35
C LYS A 498 -1.70 -28.87 27.54
N THR A 499 -1.61 -28.80 26.21
CA THR A 499 -2.77 -28.84 25.32
C THR A 499 -3.56 -30.14 25.43
N LEU A 500 -2.88 -31.30 25.55
CA LEU A 500 -3.56 -32.58 25.75
C LEU A 500 -4.22 -32.71 27.12
N MET A 501 -3.68 -32.07 28.17
CA MET A 501 -4.34 -32.03 29.50
C MET A 501 -5.63 -31.21 29.49
N GLU A 502 -5.77 -30.26 28.56
CA GLU A 502 -7.01 -29.50 28.37
C GLU A 502 -8.09 -30.31 27.63
N TYR A 503 -7.69 -31.37 26.91
CA TYR A 503 -8.62 -32.32 26.30
C TYR A 503 -9.07 -33.36 27.32
N GLY A 504 -10.34 -33.78 27.23
CA GLY A 504 -10.78 -34.99 27.93
C GLY A 504 -10.09 -36.23 27.33
N ASP A 505 -9.91 -37.27 28.14
CA ASP A 505 -9.19 -38.50 27.75
C ASP A 505 -9.69 -39.11 26.42
N ASP A 506 -10.99 -38.97 26.11
CA ASP A 506 -11.63 -39.47 24.89
C ASP A 506 -11.11 -38.83 23.59
N TYR A 507 -10.46 -37.66 23.65
CA TYR A 507 -9.97 -36.92 22.48
C TYR A 507 -8.45 -37.03 22.28
N VAL A 508 -7.74 -37.72 23.19
CA VAL A 508 -6.28 -37.84 23.14
C VAL A 508 -5.89 -39.03 22.25
N HIS A 509 -5.44 -38.71 21.04
CA HIS A 509 -5.03 -39.75 20.09
C HIS A 509 -3.73 -40.47 20.54
N PRO A 510 -3.63 -41.82 20.45
CA PRO A 510 -2.47 -42.60 20.92
C PRO A 510 -1.10 -42.15 20.37
N TYR A 511 -1.08 -41.64 19.14
CA TYR A 511 0.11 -41.03 18.53
C TYR A 511 0.74 -39.95 19.42
N PHE A 512 -0.07 -39.05 19.98
CA PHE A 512 0.46 -37.97 20.82
C PHE A 512 0.89 -38.48 22.20
N VAL A 513 0.20 -39.48 22.74
CA VAL A 513 0.62 -40.17 23.97
C VAL A 513 1.99 -40.83 23.78
N SER A 514 2.23 -41.44 22.61
CA SER A 514 3.54 -41.98 22.28
C SER A 514 4.60 -40.88 22.25
N LEU A 515 4.31 -39.74 21.62
CA LEU A 515 5.26 -38.63 21.46
C LEU A 515 5.67 -38.00 22.79
N ILE A 516 4.73 -37.72 23.69
CA ILE A 516 5.03 -37.13 25.00
C ILE A 516 5.85 -38.06 25.91
N ASN A 517 5.84 -39.37 25.61
CA ASN A 517 6.61 -40.39 26.31
C ASN A 517 7.86 -40.81 25.53
N THR A 518 8.15 -40.19 24.39
CA THR A 518 9.34 -40.50 23.57
C THR A 518 10.61 -40.12 24.32
N VAL A 519 11.58 -41.03 24.29
CA VAL A 519 12.96 -40.74 24.71
C VAL A 519 13.68 -40.04 23.56
N LEU A 520 14.19 -38.83 23.81
CA LEU A 520 14.89 -38.05 22.80
C LEU A 520 16.24 -38.71 22.43
N PRO A 521 16.76 -38.47 21.21
CA PRO A 521 18.09 -38.91 20.83
C PRO A 521 19.17 -38.41 21.81
N LEU A 522 20.25 -39.19 21.99
CA LEU A 522 21.36 -38.80 22.87
C LEU A 522 21.98 -37.45 22.46
N SER A 523 21.97 -37.11 21.16
CA SER A 523 22.43 -35.82 20.66
C SER A 523 21.63 -34.66 21.24
N CYS A 524 20.30 -34.75 21.27
CA CYS A 524 19.39 -33.78 21.91
C CYS A 524 19.68 -33.65 23.41
N TYR A 525 19.79 -34.78 24.14
CA TYR A 525 20.17 -34.73 25.56
C TYR A 525 21.54 -34.09 25.78
N SER A 526 22.50 -34.37 24.91
CA SER A 526 23.84 -33.79 25.00
C SER A 526 23.80 -32.28 24.78
N ALA A 527 23.05 -31.80 23.78
CA ALA A 527 22.82 -30.37 23.54
C ALA A 527 22.13 -29.70 24.74
N GLN A 528 21.11 -30.33 25.31
CA GLN A 528 20.43 -29.86 26.52
C GLN A 528 21.39 -29.77 27.71
N VAL A 529 22.27 -30.76 27.92
CA VAL A 529 23.27 -30.72 29.00
C VAL A 529 24.29 -29.61 28.77
N ILE A 530 24.82 -29.47 27.55
CA ILE A 530 25.74 -28.38 27.18
C ILE A 530 25.10 -27.03 27.50
N ARG A 531 23.83 -26.84 27.13
CA ARG A 531 23.08 -25.61 27.38
C ARG A 531 22.75 -25.38 28.85
N ARG A 532 22.17 -26.38 29.53
CA ARG A 532 21.76 -26.31 30.95
C ARG A 532 22.91 -25.99 31.89
N HIS A 533 24.11 -26.48 31.57
CA HIS A 533 25.32 -26.21 32.36
C HIS A 533 26.14 -25.03 31.81
N GLY A 534 25.65 -24.33 30.78
CA GLY A 534 26.30 -23.16 30.19
C GLY A 534 27.71 -23.44 29.69
N ILE A 535 27.96 -24.67 29.18
CA ILE A 535 29.24 -25.11 28.65
C ILE A 535 29.48 -24.36 27.34
N PRO A 536 30.58 -23.58 27.20
CA PRO A 536 30.85 -22.86 25.96
C PRO A 536 31.14 -23.83 24.82
N PHE A 537 30.45 -23.65 23.70
CA PHE A 537 30.50 -24.50 22.51
C PHE A 537 30.76 -23.68 21.22
N ASP A 538 31.13 -22.41 21.36
CA ASP A 538 31.46 -21.48 20.29
C ASP A 538 32.92 -21.58 19.81
N GLY A 539 33.25 -20.84 18.73
CA GLY A 539 34.60 -20.80 18.15
C GLY A 539 35.01 -22.13 17.51
N ASP A 540 36.21 -22.63 17.82
CA ASP A 540 36.71 -23.91 17.29
C ASP A 540 36.41 -25.11 18.21
N ARG A 541 35.61 -24.92 19.28
CA ARG A 541 35.38 -25.94 20.31
C ARG A 541 34.56 -27.14 19.82
N ILE A 542 33.60 -26.90 18.95
CA ILE A 542 32.86 -27.93 18.21
C ILE A 542 32.65 -27.47 16.75
N PRO A 543 32.48 -28.39 15.80
CA PRO A 543 32.17 -28.06 14.41
C PRO A 543 30.98 -27.09 14.27
N VAL A 544 31.05 -26.13 13.34
CA VAL A 544 30.04 -25.08 13.13
C VAL A 544 28.62 -25.64 13.00
N HIS A 545 28.43 -26.76 12.29
CA HIS A 545 27.11 -27.39 12.15
C HIS A 545 26.54 -27.89 13.51
N LEU A 546 27.40 -28.32 14.45
CA LEU A 546 26.99 -28.69 15.80
C LEU A 546 26.75 -27.47 16.70
N GLN A 547 27.38 -26.33 16.41
CA GLN A 547 27.09 -25.08 17.12
C GLN A 547 25.64 -24.64 16.89
N SER A 548 25.21 -24.66 15.63
CA SER A 548 23.82 -24.40 15.26
C SER A 548 22.88 -25.41 15.92
N PHE A 549 23.22 -26.71 15.88
CA PHE A 549 22.44 -27.78 16.54
C PHE A 549 22.26 -27.51 18.05
N VAL A 550 23.34 -27.22 18.78
CA VAL A 550 23.30 -26.90 20.21
C VAL A 550 22.53 -25.59 20.46
N ALA A 551 22.50 -24.66 19.51
CA ALA A 551 21.75 -23.41 19.61
C ALA A 551 20.24 -23.50 19.54
N TYR A 552 19.69 -24.54 18.92
CA TYR A 552 18.23 -24.75 18.91
C TYR A 552 17.64 -25.15 20.28
N HIS A 553 18.47 -25.51 21.27
CA HIS A 553 18.03 -26.13 22.52
C HIS A 553 17.97 -25.16 23.73
N SER A 554 17.74 -23.85 23.55
CA SER A 554 17.63 -22.88 24.66
C SER A 554 16.83 -21.60 24.35
N ALA A 555 16.10 -21.09 25.35
CA ALA A 555 15.48 -19.76 25.36
C ALA A 555 16.54 -18.64 25.47
N LYS A 556 16.40 -17.55 24.68
CA LYS A 556 17.39 -16.46 24.62
C LYS A 556 17.61 -15.72 25.96
N GLY A 557 16.71 -15.90 26.93
CA GLY A 557 16.83 -15.35 28.29
C GLY A 557 18.07 -15.82 29.07
N GLU A 558 18.65 -16.97 28.72
CA GLU A 558 19.86 -17.49 29.39
C GLU A 558 21.18 -16.93 28.83
N LEU A 559 21.16 -16.37 27.61
CA LEU A 559 22.36 -15.79 26.98
C LEU A 559 22.68 -14.37 27.49
N LYS A 560 21.65 -13.56 27.81
CA LYS A 560 21.85 -12.18 28.30
C LYS A 560 22.36 -12.09 29.74
N ILE A 561 22.23 -13.14 30.54
CA ILE A 561 22.68 -13.10 31.95
C ILE A 561 24.22 -13.14 32.06
N LYS A 562 24.94 -13.51 30.98
CA LYS A 562 26.42 -13.58 30.98
C LYS A 562 27.13 -12.37 30.39
N GLU A 563 26.49 -11.50 29.62
CA GLU A 563 27.16 -10.28 29.10
C GLU A 563 27.33 -9.16 30.15
N ASN A 564 26.72 -9.28 31.34
CA ASN A 564 26.83 -8.29 32.43
C ASN A 564 27.88 -8.64 33.49
N PHE A 565 28.75 -9.64 33.26
CA PHE A 565 29.83 -9.99 34.20
C PHE A 565 31.20 -9.99 33.50
N GLU A 566 31.58 -8.88 32.88
CA GLU A 566 32.97 -8.60 32.56
C GLU A 566 33.17 -7.08 32.40
N PHE A 567 33.25 -6.38 33.53
CA PHE A 567 34.08 -5.18 33.76
C PHE A 567 34.07 -4.87 35.26
N CYS A 568 35.01 -5.47 35.98
CA CYS A 568 35.64 -4.93 37.19
C CYS A 568 37.15 -5.06 37.02
#